data_AF-A0A0X3TQ28-F1
#
_entry.id   AF-A0A0X3TQ28-F1
#
_cell.length_a   1.000
_cell.length_b   1.000
_cell.length_c   1.000
_cell.angle_alpha   90.00
_cell.angle_beta   90.00
_cell.angle_gamma   90.00
#
_symmetry.space_group_name_H-M   'P 1'
#
loop_
_entity.id
_entity.type
_entity.pdbx_description
1 polymer ?
#
loop_
_entity_poly.entity_id
_entity_poly.type
_entity_poly.pdbx_seq_one_letter_code
_entity_poly.pdbx_strand_id
1 'polypeptide(L)'
;MTEDKGFIERMARIFGVPRERRISDPELSDLGLSKADFIMLRSGVPNARERILSMARQFGLTEDDLDAHPELSLELAEKCGHCRQAKTCRDAIRSGDRLPQEKCPNSGLYAALSEV
;
A
#
# COMPACT_ATOMS: atom_id res chain seq x y z
N MET A 1 4.92 -29.18 -6.99
CA MET A 1 4.82 -27.71 -6.83
C MET A 1 5.69 -27.09 -7.91
N THR A 2 5.10 -26.84 -9.07
CA THR A 2 5.81 -26.20 -10.19
C THR A 2 5.56 -24.71 -10.07
N GLU A 3 6.53 -23.95 -9.57
CA GLU A 3 6.47 -22.50 -9.66
C GLU A 3 6.42 -22.12 -11.14
N ASP A 4 5.35 -21.44 -11.55
CA ASP A 4 5.07 -21.08 -12.92
C ASP A 4 6.14 -20.10 -13.41
N LYS A 5 7.03 -20.55 -14.31
CA LYS A 5 8.09 -19.72 -14.91
C LYS A 5 7.53 -18.41 -15.49
N GLY A 6 6.31 -18.43 -16.03
CA GLY A 6 5.68 -17.24 -16.56
C GLY A 6 5.37 -16.19 -15.48
N PHE A 7 5.05 -16.63 -14.26
CA PHE A 7 4.86 -15.73 -13.13
C PHE A 7 6.17 -15.04 -12.74
N ILE A 8 7.27 -15.79 -12.67
CA ILE A 8 8.59 -15.23 -12.32
C ILE A 8 9.07 -14.23 -13.38
N GLU A 9 8.91 -14.54 -14.67
CA GLU A 9 9.28 -13.63 -15.77
C GLU A 9 8.43 -12.34 -15.77
N ARG A 10 7.13 -12.44 -15.49
CA ARG A 10 6.24 -11.27 -15.34
C ARG A 10 6.65 -10.40 -14.15
N MET A 11 7.01 -11.02 -13.03
CA MET A 11 7.46 -10.31 -11.83
C MET A 11 8.81 -9.63 -12.05
N ALA A 12 9.78 -10.30 -12.69
CA ALA A 12 11.07 -9.70 -13.03
C ALA A 12 10.91 -8.47 -13.94
N ARG A 13 9.96 -8.52 -14.88
CA ARG A 13 9.61 -7.38 -15.74
C ARG A 13 9.06 -6.21 -14.91
N ILE A 14 8.14 -6.47 -13.98
CA ILE A 14 7.55 -5.44 -13.12
C ILE A 14 8.62 -4.74 -12.26
N PHE A 15 9.52 -5.50 -11.64
CA PHE A 15 10.59 -4.93 -10.81
C PHE A 15 11.73 -4.28 -11.62
N GLY A 16 11.88 -4.66 -12.89
CA GLY A 16 12.86 -4.07 -13.80
C GLY A 16 12.40 -2.82 -14.54
N VAL A 17 11.13 -2.42 -14.39
CA VAL A 17 10.58 -1.19 -14.99
C VAL A 17 11.00 0.03 -14.15
N PRO A 18 11.55 1.11 -14.77
CA PRO A 18 11.90 2.34 -14.05
C PRO A 18 10.72 2.89 -13.25
N ARG A 19 10.99 3.39 -12.04
CA ARG A 19 9.96 3.86 -11.09
C ARG A 19 9.06 4.95 -11.67
N GLU A 20 9.54 5.71 -12.67
CA GLU A 20 8.77 6.77 -13.35
C GLU A 20 7.78 6.25 -14.40
N ARG A 21 7.93 5.01 -14.89
CA ARG A 21 7.00 4.45 -15.87
C ARG A 21 5.70 4.04 -15.17
N ARG A 22 4.60 4.69 -15.57
CA ARG A 22 3.24 4.28 -15.19
C ARG A 22 2.86 3.02 -15.97
N ILE A 23 2.52 1.95 -15.25
CA ILE A 23 1.88 0.77 -15.83
C ILE A 23 0.37 1.05 -15.89
N SER A 24 -0.23 0.79 -17.05
CA SER A 24 -1.66 1.04 -17.30
C SER A 24 -2.55 -0.04 -16.69
N ASP A 25 -3.82 0.28 -16.41
CA ASP A 25 -4.77 -0.68 -15.84
C ASP A 25 -5.00 -1.93 -16.72
N PRO A 26 -5.03 -1.84 -18.07
CA PRO A 26 -5.05 -3.03 -18.93
C PRO A 26 -3.79 -3.90 -18.78
N GLU A 27 -2.60 -3.29 -18.70
CA GLU A 27 -1.36 -4.03 -18.46
C GLU A 27 -1.37 -4.72 -17.09
N LEU A 28 -1.95 -4.10 -16.06
CA LEU A 28 -2.11 -4.73 -14.75
C LEU A 28 -3.11 -5.90 -14.79
N SER A 29 -4.22 -5.72 -15.49
CA SER A 29 -5.23 -6.76 -15.69
C SER A 29 -4.67 -7.97 -16.46
N ASP A 30 -3.85 -7.74 -17.47
CA ASP A 30 -3.14 -8.80 -18.22
C ASP A 30 -2.16 -9.59 -17.34
N LEU A 31 -1.69 -8.96 -16.25
CA LEU A 31 -0.83 -9.57 -15.24
C LEU A 31 -1.63 -10.25 -14.11
N GLY A 32 -2.96 -10.18 -14.15
CA GLY A 32 -3.84 -10.67 -13.09
C GLY A 32 -3.74 -9.86 -11.78
N LEU A 33 -3.30 -8.61 -11.87
CA LEU A 33 -3.08 -7.73 -10.74
C LEU A 33 -4.07 -6.57 -10.76
N SER A 34 -4.63 -6.24 -9.59
CA SER A 34 -5.27 -4.94 -9.42
C SER A 34 -4.22 -3.84 -9.23
N LYS A 35 -4.63 -2.58 -9.41
CA LYS A 35 -3.82 -1.41 -9.08
C LYS A 35 -3.36 -1.40 -7.62
N ALA A 36 -4.22 -1.89 -6.71
CA ALA A 36 -3.89 -2.04 -5.30
C ALA A 36 -2.80 -3.11 -5.07
N ASP A 37 -2.89 -4.26 -5.75
CA ASP A 37 -1.89 -5.33 -5.66
C ASP A 37 -0.53 -4.87 -6.20
N PHE A 38 -0.54 -4.12 -7.30
CA PHE A 38 0.66 -3.55 -7.90
C PHE A 38 1.37 -2.56 -6.97
N ILE A 39 0.60 -1.67 -6.34
CA ILE A 39 1.14 -0.72 -5.34
C ILE A 39 1.71 -1.49 -4.13
N MET A 40 1.03 -2.55 -3.67
CA MET A 40 1.52 -3.41 -2.60
C MET A 40 2.81 -4.13 -2.98
N LEU A 41 2.88 -4.73 -4.17
CA LEU A 41 4.06 -5.39 -4.71
C LEU A 41 5.25 -4.43 -4.82
N ARG A 42 5.01 -3.20 -5.29
CA ARG A 42 6.04 -2.15 -5.39
C ARG A 42 6.53 -1.67 -4.03
N SER A 43 5.70 -1.73 -2.98
CA SER A 43 6.08 -1.35 -1.61
C SER A 43 6.91 -2.43 -0.87
N GLY A 44 6.86 -3.68 -1.32
CA GLY A 44 7.68 -4.78 -0.82
C GLY A 44 7.41 -5.26 0.63
N VAL A 45 6.36 -4.75 1.31
CA VAL A 45 6.07 -5.15 2.70
C VAL A 45 4.69 -5.80 2.85
N PRO A 46 4.60 -7.04 3.38
CA PRO A 46 3.34 -7.71 3.64
C PRO A 46 2.36 -6.84 4.44
N ASN A 47 1.08 -6.91 4.09
CA ASN A 47 -0.03 -6.25 4.80
C ASN A 47 0.11 -4.72 4.88
N ALA A 48 0.78 -4.06 3.92
CA ALA A 48 0.83 -2.60 3.88
C ALA A 48 -0.57 -1.96 3.79
N ARG A 49 -1.45 -2.51 2.96
CA ARG A 49 -2.81 -1.99 2.77
C ARG A 49 -3.66 -2.07 4.03
N GLU A 50 -3.68 -3.22 4.70
CA GLU A 50 -4.36 -3.39 6.00
C GLU A 50 -3.90 -2.36 7.02
N ARG A 51 -2.59 -2.10 7.10
CA ARG A 51 -2.01 -1.09 8.00
C ARG A 51 -2.40 0.33 7.61
N ILE A 52 -2.43 0.66 6.31
CA ILE A 52 -2.84 1.97 5.80
C ILE A 52 -4.29 2.23 6.15
N LEU A 53 -5.19 1.30 5.83
CA LEU A 53 -6.63 1.43 6.13
C LEU A 53 -6.89 1.49 7.64
N SER A 54 -6.20 0.67 8.43
CA SER A 54 -6.36 0.69 9.89
C SER A 54 -5.86 2.01 10.52
N MET A 55 -4.82 2.61 9.96
CA MET A 55 -4.37 3.94 10.40
C MET A 55 -5.34 5.03 9.95
N ALA A 56 -5.74 5.03 8.66
CA ALA A 56 -6.65 6.02 8.08
C ALA A 56 -7.98 6.10 8.85
N ARG A 57 -8.55 4.96 9.25
CA ARG A 57 -9.78 4.90 10.08
C ARG A 57 -9.64 5.65 11.41
N GLN A 58 -8.46 5.73 12.00
CA GLN A 58 -8.27 6.49 13.24
C GLN A 58 -8.29 8.01 13.02
N PHE A 59 -8.18 8.47 11.78
CA PHE A 59 -8.38 9.85 11.34
C PHE A 59 -9.81 10.07 10.77
N GLY A 60 -10.69 9.07 10.87
CA GLY A 60 -12.06 9.16 10.36
C GLY A 60 -12.22 8.86 8.87
N LEU A 61 -11.15 8.44 8.19
CA LEU A 61 -11.15 8.15 6.76
C LEU A 61 -11.61 6.72 6.45
N THR A 62 -12.32 6.57 5.34
CA THR A 62 -12.75 5.31 4.76
C THR A 62 -11.81 4.84 3.65
N GLU A 63 -12.07 3.65 3.10
CA GLU A 63 -11.35 3.14 1.93
C GLU A 63 -11.68 3.98 0.68
N ASP A 64 -12.95 4.37 0.51
CA ASP A 64 -13.42 5.19 -0.60
C ASP A 64 -12.73 6.56 -0.61
N ASP A 65 -12.47 7.16 0.56
CA ASP A 65 -11.73 8.43 0.67
C ASP A 65 -10.29 8.30 0.17
N LEU A 66 -9.63 7.15 0.40
CA LEU A 66 -8.28 6.91 -0.12
C LEU A 66 -8.28 6.61 -1.62
N ASP A 67 -9.30 5.88 -2.09
CA ASP A 67 -9.43 5.49 -3.49
C ASP A 67 -9.85 6.67 -4.38
N ALA A 68 -10.50 7.69 -3.82
CA ALA A 68 -10.77 8.97 -4.49
C ALA A 68 -9.48 9.78 -4.79
N HIS A 69 -8.37 9.45 -4.13
CA HIS A 69 -7.07 10.11 -4.25
C HIS A 69 -5.95 9.13 -4.66
N PRO A 70 -6.00 8.57 -5.89
CA PRO A 70 -5.06 7.57 -6.35
C PRO A 70 -3.60 8.04 -6.39
N GLU A 71 -3.38 9.36 -6.50
CA GLU A 71 -2.07 10.00 -6.38
C GLU A 71 -1.45 9.86 -4.99
N LEU A 72 -2.28 9.86 -3.94
CA LEU A 72 -1.83 9.71 -2.55
C LEU A 72 -1.57 8.25 -2.19
N SER A 73 -2.27 7.30 -2.82
CA SER A 73 -2.15 5.88 -2.49
C SER A 73 -0.72 5.35 -2.67
N LEU A 74 0.01 5.82 -3.68
CA LEU A 74 1.40 5.43 -3.91
C LEU A 74 2.34 5.99 -2.83
N GLU A 75 2.17 7.26 -2.46
CA GLU A 75 2.96 7.91 -1.41
C GLU A 75 2.73 7.26 -0.04
N LEU A 76 1.46 6.98 0.28
CA LEU A 76 1.06 6.26 1.49
C LEU A 76 1.72 4.87 1.56
N ALA A 77 1.68 4.13 0.45
CA ALA A 77 2.29 2.81 0.36
C ALA A 77 3.81 2.85 0.51
N GLU A 78 4.48 3.80 -0.13
CA GLU A 78 5.93 3.95 -0.05
C GLU A 78 6.39 4.29 1.37
N LYS A 79 5.78 5.31 1.99
CA LYS A 79 6.10 5.71 3.37
C LYS A 79 5.77 4.60 4.38
N CYS A 80 4.64 3.88 4.20
CA CYS A 80 4.25 2.77 5.07
C CYS A 80 5.16 1.53 4.89
N GLY A 81 5.63 1.28 3.67
CA GLY A 81 6.63 0.24 3.38
C GLY A 81 7.98 0.56 4.03
N HIS A 82 8.40 1.82 4.00
CA HIS A 82 9.71 2.25 4.52
C HIS A 82 9.74 2.62 6.00
N CYS A 83 8.60 2.67 6.70
CA CYS A 83 8.56 3.08 8.11
C CYS A 83 9.23 2.10 9.07
N ARG A 84 9.49 0.85 8.64
CA ARG A 84 10.08 -0.26 9.43
C ARG A 84 9.28 -0.66 10.68
N GLN A 85 8.05 -0.19 10.86
CA GLN A 85 7.17 -0.49 12.00
C GLN A 85 6.10 -1.55 11.70
N ALA A 86 6.27 -2.35 10.65
CA ALA A 86 5.25 -3.28 10.19
C ALA A 86 4.79 -4.28 11.27
N LYS A 87 5.73 -4.77 12.11
CA LYS A 87 5.40 -5.67 13.22
C LYS A 87 4.52 -4.97 14.26
N THR A 88 4.91 -3.78 14.71
CA THR A 88 4.16 -2.96 15.67
C THR A 88 2.73 -2.72 15.21
N CYS A 89 2.52 -2.35 13.94
CA CYS A 89 1.19 -2.15 13.40
C CYS A 89 0.36 -3.45 13.37
N ARG A 90 0.96 -4.57 12.95
CA ARG A 90 0.25 -5.86 12.91
C ARG A 90 -0.14 -6.35 14.30
N ASP A 91 0.76 -6.20 15.27
CA ASP A 91 0.51 -6.64 16.65
C ASP A 91 -0.66 -5.82 17.23
N ALA A 92 -0.65 -4.50 17.05
CA ALA A 92 -1.76 -3.61 17.47
C ALA A 92 -3.09 -3.95 16.78
N ILE A 93 -3.09 -4.18 15.46
CA ILE A 93 -4.30 -4.55 14.71
C ILE A 93 -4.87 -5.87 15.24
N ARG A 94 -4.01 -6.86 15.53
CA ARG A 94 -4.44 -8.16 16.07
C ARG A 94 -5.00 -8.08 17.47
N SER A 95 -4.45 -7.22 18.33
CA SER A 95 -4.95 -7.01 19.69
C SER A 95 -6.16 -6.08 19.75
N GLY A 96 -6.51 -5.40 18.65
CA GLY A 96 -7.55 -4.38 18.64
C GLY A 96 -7.11 -3.05 19.26
N ASP A 97 -5.80 -2.86 19.46
CA ASP A 97 -5.22 -1.64 20.00
C ASP A 97 -5.13 -0.53 18.95
N ARG A 98 -4.99 0.71 19.42
CA ARG A 98 -4.70 1.86 18.54
C ARG A 98 -3.28 1.76 17.99
N LEU A 99 -3.13 2.02 16.69
CA LEU A 99 -1.81 2.23 16.10
C LEU A 99 -1.23 3.59 16.53
N PRO A 100 0.10 3.71 16.71
CA PRO A 100 0.74 4.95 17.16
C PRO A 100 0.76 6.01 16.05
N GLN A 101 -0.25 6.90 16.05
CA GLN A 101 -0.40 7.95 15.05
C GLN A 101 0.80 8.89 15.01
N GLU A 102 1.31 9.27 16.17
CA GLU A 102 2.43 10.19 16.35
C GLU A 102 3.77 9.65 15.81
N LYS A 103 3.86 8.33 15.60
CA LYS A 103 5.05 7.66 15.03
C LYS A 103 4.86 7.28 13.57
N CYS A 104 3.67 7.49 13.01
CA CYS A 104 3.38 7.14 11.63
C CYS A 104 3.87 8.26 10.69
N PRO A 105 4.72 7.96 9.68
CA PRO A 105 5.15 8.98 8.72
C PRO A 105 4.03 9.46 7.77
N ASN A 106 2.89 8.77 7.75
CA ASN A 106 1.70 9.15 6.98
C ASN A 106 0.68 9.97 7.78
N SER A 107 0.89 10.20 9.09
CA SER A 107 -0.10 10.85 9.95
C SER A 107 -0.55 12.22 9.41
N GLY A 108 0.40 13.03 8.94
CA GLY A 108 0.11 14.34 8.34
C GLY A 108 -0.71 14.24 7.04
N LEU A 109 -0.53 13.18 6.24
CA LEU A 109 -1.32 12.97 5.03
C LEU A 109 -2.77 12.60 5.38
N TYR A 110 -2.98 11.74 6.38
CA TYR A 110 -4.33 11.38 6.83
C TYR A 110 -5.04 12.59 7.45
N ALA A 111 -4.34 13.36 8.28
CA ALA A 111 -4.91 14.58 8.88
C ALA A 111 -5.35 15.58 7.80
N ALA A 112 -4.46 15.87 6.84
CA ALA A 112 -4.79 16.78 5.74
C ALA A 112 -5.98 16.29 4.91
N LEU A 113 -6.07 14.98 4.65
CA LEU A 113 -7.18 14.41 3.89
C LEU A 113 -8.51 14.42 4.67
N SER A 114 -8.47 14.30 6.00
CA SER A 114 -9.66 14.34 6.85
C SER A 114 -10.26 15.73 7.07
N GLU A 115 -9.53 16.78 6.66
CA GLU A 115 -9.97 18.19 6.76
C GLU A 115 -10.65 18.69 5.47
N VAL A 116 -10.72 17.85 4.43
CA VAL A 116 -11.37 18.13 3.14
C VAL A 116 -12.85 17.80 3.20
#